data_AF-A0A100W7Y7-F1
#
_entry.id   AF-A0A100W7Y7-F1
#
_cell.length_a   1.000
_cell.length_b   1.000
_cell.length_c   1.000
_cell.angle_alpha   90.00
_cell.angle_beta   90.00
_cell.angle_gamma   90.00
#
_symmetry.space_group_name_H-M   'P 1'
#
loop_
_entity.id
_entity.type
_entity.pdbx_description
1 polymer ?
#
loop_
_entity_poly.entity_id
_entity_poly.type
_entity_poly.pdbx_seq_one_letter_code
_entity_poly.pdbx_strand_id
1 'polypeptide(L)'
;MSEYALPCFVCATSLHNAFADVDNQPYGGTEFRTSGHYGSTFWDSFDGEELVLNICDDCLQAATSRLGQHKRFLPVIAAGVGTVGSVPVDRPLVGFTGHLDDTAVRVELGEIGSALPGVIWFQNADELRRHALRIQDASPH
;
A
#
# COMPACT_ATOMS: atom_id res chain seq x y z
N MET A 1 14.91 -21.97 3.74
CA MET A 1 13.60 -21.28 3.77
C MET A 1 12.57 -22.17 3.09
N SER A 2 11.29 -22.08 3.47
CA SER A 2 10.26 -22.99 2.96
C SER A 2 9.84 -22.60 1.54
N GLU A 3 9.63 -23.58 0.66
CA GLU A 3 8.97 -23.36 -0.64
C GLU A 3 7.53 -22.85 -0.46
N TYR A 4 6.90 -23.24 0.64
CA TYR A 4 5.52 -22.92 0.97
C TYR A 4 5.43 -21.76 1.95
N ALA A 5 4.45 -20.90 1.71
CA ALA A 5 3.94 -19.94 2.68
C ALA A 5 3.00 -20.66 3.67
N LEU A 6 2.56 -19.95 4.71
CA LEU A 6 1.46 -20.42 5.57
C LEU A 6 0.23 -20.73 4.70
N PRO A 7 -0.53 -21.78 5.03
CA PRO A 7 -1.74 -22.12 4.27
C PRO A 7 -2.80 -21.02 4.41
N CYS A 8 -3.79 -21.05 3.53
CA CYS A 8 -4.94 -20.17 3.67
C CYS A 8 -5.66 -20.42 5.00
N PHE A 9 -5.86 -19.37 5.78
CA PHE A 9 -6.55 -19.40 7.06
C PHE A 9 -8.01 -19.88 6.96
N VAL A 10 -8.68 -19.64 5.82
CA VAL A 10 -10.10 -19.95 5.62
C VAL A 10 -10.30 -21.37 5.11
N CYS A 11 -9.59 -21.77 4.05
CA CYS A 11 -9.82 -23.04 3.36
C CYS A 11 -8.68 -24.07 3.53
N ALA A 12 -7.63 -23.74 4.28
CA ALA A 12 -6.44 -24.56 4.51
C ALA A 12 -5.65 -24.95 3.24
N THR A 13 -5.94 -24.35 2.09
CA THR A 13 -5.18 -24.60 0.85
C THR A 13 -3.72 -24.21 1.03
N SER A 14 -2.80 -25.09 0.64
CA SER A 14 -1.37 -24.82 0.64
C SER A 14 -1.03 -23.70 -0.35
N LEU A 15 -0.24 -22.74 0.10
CA LEU A 15 0.20 -21.59 -0.71
C LEU A 15 1.70 -21.67 -0.94
N HIS A 16 2.14 -21.42 -2.16
CA HIS A 16 3.55 -21.32 -2.50
C HIS A 16 4.06 -19.90 -2.26
N ASN A 17 5.34 -19.73 -1.94
CA ASN A 17 5.94 -18.40 -1.98
C ASN A 17 6.07 -17.90 -3.43
N ALA A 18 5.84 -16.61 -3.64
CA ALA A 18 5.93 -15.97 -4.95
C ALA A 18 7.37 -15.90 -5.51
N PHE A 19 8.36 -15.97 -4.62
CA PHE A 19 9.78 -15.96 -4.97
C PHE A 19 10.52 -17.04 -4.17
N ALA A 20 11.68 -17.46 -4.68
CA ALA A 20 12.62 -18.24 -3.88
C ALA A 20 13.18 -17.36 -2.75
N ASP A 21 13.49 -17.98 -1.61
CA ASP A 21 14.17 -17.33 -0.47
C ASP A 21 13.44 -16.12 0.13
N VAL A 22 12.11 -16.12 0.11
CA VAL A 22 11.28 -15.20 0.89
C VAL A 22 10.47 -15.97 1.94
N ASP A 23 10.25 -15.33 3.08
CA ASP A 23 9.38 -15.87 4.11
C ASP A 23 7.95 -15.37 3.89
N ASN A 24 7.03 -16.32 3.73
CA ASN A 24 5.58 -16.11 3.75
C ASN A 24 5.04 -15.03 2.79
N GLN A 25 5.45 -15.05 1.53
CA GLN A 25 4.91 -14.19 0.47
C GLN A 25 4.00 -15.03 -0.44
N PRO A 26 2.74 -15.31 -0.06
CA PRO A 26 1.88 -16.27 -0.75
C PRO A 26 1.58 -15.83 -2.20
N TYR A 27 1.87 -16.69 -3.16
CA TYR A 27 1.38 -16.56 -4.53
C TYR A 27 -0.12 -16.91 -4.58
N GLY A 28 -0.93 -16.03 -5.17
CA GLY A 28 -2.40 -16.20 -5.20
C GLY A 28 -3.06 -16.00 -3.82
N GLY A 29 -2.43 -15.20 -2.96
CA GLY A 29 -2.98 -14.82 -1.67
C GLY A 29 -2.33 -13.57 -1.11
N THR A 30 -2.79 -13.15 0.06
CA THR A 30 -2.29 -11.98 0.77
C THR A 30 -1.88 -12.35 2.18
N GLU A 31 -0.67 -11.93 2.59
CA GLU A 31 -0.24 -11.96 3.99
C GLU A 31 -0.93 -10.82 4.76
N PHE A 32 -1.50 -11.15 5.92
CA PHE A 32 -1.97 -10.21 6.92
C PHE A 32 -1.15 -10.36 8.18
N ARG A 33 -0.69 -9.24 8.70
CA ARG A 33 0.17 -9.15 9.87
C ARG A 33 -0.35 -8.09 10.81
N THR A 34 -0.40 -8.40 12.09
CA THR A 34 -0.76 -7.45 13.12
C THR A 34 0.03 -7.71 14.39
N SER A 35 0.47 -6.64 15.05
CA SER A 35 0.99 -6.71 16.41
C SER A 35 -0.13 -6.77 17.44
N GLY A 36 -1.39 -6.56 17.05
CA GLY A 36 -2.50 -6.40 17.98
C GLY A 36 -3.34 -5.16 17.69
N HIS A 37 -4.56 -5.17 18.19
CA HIS A 37 -5.44 -4.00 18.18
C HIS A 37 -6.12 -3.86 19.53
N TYR A 38 -6.10 -2.63 20.06
CA TYR A 38 -6.70 -2.31 21.34
C TYR A 38 -8.16 -2.79 21.41
N GLY A 39 -8.45 -3.60 22.42
CA GLY A 39 -9.77 -4.21 22.64
C GLY A 39 -9.91 -5.65 22.15
N SER A 40 -8.91 -6.21 21.48
CA SER A 40 -8.84 -7.65 21.18
C SER A 40 -8.53 -8.44 22.46
N THR A 41 -9.31 -9.49 22.74
CA THR A 41 -9.03 -10.43 23.85
C THR A 41 -8.31 -11.69 23.38
N PHE A 42 -8.03 -11.81 22.08
CA PHE A 42 -7.41 -13.00 21.49
C PHE A 42 -5.91 -12.79 21.22
N TRP A 43 -5.57 -11.66 20.60
CA TRP A 43 -4.19 -11.27 20.31
C TRP A 43 -4.01 -9.77 20.44
N ASP A 44 -3.08 -9.36 21.30
CA ASP A 44 -2.63 -7.98 21.49
C ASP A 44 -1.21 -8.03 22.08
N SER A 45 -0.19 -8.05 21.22
CA SER A 45 1.21 -8.08 21.65
C SER A 45 1.69 -6.67 21.98
N PHE A 46 2.43 -6.57 23.07
CA PHE A 46 3.10 -5.35 23.53
C PHE A 46 4.63 -5.47 23.51
N ASP A 47 5.16 -6.55 22.96
CA ASP A 47 6.60 -6.90 22.98
C ASP A 47 7.21 -7.07 21.59
N GLY A 48 6.46 -6.74 20.53
CA GLY A 48 6.92 -6.80 19.15
C GLY A 48 6.70 -8.16 18.47
N GLU A 49 6.03 -9.10 19.13
CA GLU A 49 5.54 -10.32 18.49
C GLU A 49 4.34 -10.01 17.57
N GLU A 50 4.24 -10.73 16.46
CA GLU A 50 3.21 -10.49 15.45
C GLU A 50 2.41 -11.76 15.17
N LEU A 51 1.09 -11.62 15.04
CA LEU A 51 0.23 -12.65 14.49
C LEU A 51 0.20 -12.51 12.97
N VAL A 52 0.52 -13.60 12.27
CA VAL A 52 0.58 -13.66 10.81
C VAL A 52 -0.40 -14.71 10.31
N LEU A 53 -1.17 -14.36 9.27
CA LEU A 53 -2.05 -15.28 8.56
C LEU A 53 -2.06 -14.98 7.07
N ASN A 54 -2.38 -15.97 6.25
CA ASN A 54 -2.59 -15.79 4.82
C ASN A 54 -4.04 -16.06 4.44
N ILE A 55 -4.59 -15.32 3.49
CA ILE A 55 -5.88 -15.64 2.87
C ILE A 55 -5.67 -15.72 1.35
N CYS A 56 -6.11 -16.80 0.71
CA CYS A 56 -6.02 -16.91 -0.74
C CYS A 56 -7.02 -15.97 -1.44
N ASP A 57 -6.73 -15.65 -2.69
CA ASP A 57 -7.54 -14.71 -3.47
C ASP A 57 -8.98 -15.22 -3.65
N ASP A 58 -9.18 -16.52 -3.84
CA ASP A 58 -10.51 -17.13 -3.95
C ASP A 58 -11.36 -16.89 -2.69
N CYS A 59 -10.76 -17.04 -1.50
CA CYS A 59 -11.46 -16.80 -0.24
C CYS A 59 -11.73 -15.30 0.00
N LEU A 60 -10.81 -14.42 -0.40
CA LEU A 60 -11.05 -12.97 -0.36
C LEU A 60 -12.17 -12.56 -1.32
N GLN A 61 -12.16 -13.08 -2.53
CA GLN A 61 -13.16 -12.81 -3.56
C GLN A 61 -14.55 -13.33 -3.16
N ALA A 62 -14.62 -14.51 -2.56
CA ALA A 62 -15.88 -15.08 -2.05
C ALA A 62 -16.45 -14.30 -0.86
N ALA A 63 -15.63 -13.52 -0.15
CA ALA A 63 -16.00 -12.80 1.07
C ALA A 63 -16.01 -11.27 0.90
N THR A 64 -16.08 -10.74 -0.32
CA THR A 64 -16.03 -9.29 -0.60
C THR A 64 -17.05 -8.47 0.18
N SER A 65 -18.23 -9.01 0.46
CA SER A 65 -19.27 -8.35 1.27
C SER A 65 -18.88 -8.14 2.74
N ARG A 66 -17.76 -8.71 3.19
CA ARG A 66 -17.20 -8.59 4.54
C ARG A 66 -15.90 -7.79 4.56
N LEU A 67 -15.47 -7.28 3.41
CA LEU A 67 -14.26 -6.48 3.27
C LEU A 67 -14.60 -4.99 3.31
N GLY A 68 -13.66 -4.20 3.83
CA GLY A 68 -13.72 -2.74 3.81
C GLY A 68 -12.55 -2.15 3.04
N GLN A 69 -12.75 -0.96 2.47
CA GLN A 69 -11.75 -0.16 1.79
C GLN A 69 -11.70 1.23 2.42
N HIS A 70 -10.49 1.76 2.63
CA HIS A 70 -10.28 3.06 3.24
C HIS A 70 -9.12 3.78 2.57
N LYS A 71 -9.43 4.87 1.87
CA LYS A 71 -8.42 5.77 1.30
C LYS A 71 -7.94 6.74 2.37
N ARG A 72 -6.72 6.53 2.88
CA ARG A 72 -6.12 7.36 3.95
C ARG A 72 -5.38 8.59 3.42
N PHE A 73 -4.95 8.54 2.17
CA PHE A 73 -4.24 9.64 1.51
C PHE A 73 -4.48 9.61 0.00
N LEU A 74 -4.42 10.78 -0.63
CA LEU A 74 -4.29 10.92 -2.07
C LEU A 74 -2.80 10.94 -2.43
N PRO A 75 -2.35 10.18 -3.44
CA PRO A 75 -1.01 10.37 -3.97
C PRO A 75 -0.89 11.76 -4.61
N VAL A 76 0.23 12.43 -4.38
CA VAL A 76 0.63 13.65 -5.10
C VAL A 76 1.49 13.21 -6.27
N ILE A 77 1.06 13.54 -7.49
CA ILE A 77 1.66 13.08 -8.73
C ILE A 77 2.19 14.27 -9.53
N ALA A 78 3.43 14.16 -9.99
CA ALA A 78 4.03 15.10 -10.93
C ALA A 78 4.26 14.40 -12.28
N ALA A 79 3.96 15.09 -13.39
CA ALA A 79 4.07 14.53 -14.73
C ALA A 79 5.52 14.12 -15.04
N GLY A 80 5.72 12.94 -15.62
CA GLY A 80 7.06 12.41 -15.95
C GLY A 80 7.88 11.91 -14.75
N VAL A 81 7.41 12.10 -13.52
CA VAL A 81 8.08 11.62 -12.29
C VAL A 81 7.27 10.53 -11.60
N GLY A 82 5.94 10.67 -11.56
CA GLY A 82 5.05 9.78 -10.83
C GLY A 82 4.73 10.34 -9.44
N THR A 83 4.58 9.45 -8.45
CA THR A 83 4.22 9.85 -7.09
C THR A 83 5.41 10.52 -6.39
N VAL A 84 5.19 11.71 -5.86
CA VAL A 84 6.21 12.57 -5.22
C VAL A 84 5.86 12.94 -3.78
N GLY A 85 4.66 12.57 -3.32
CA GLY A 85 4.19 12.83 -1.96
C GLY A 85 2.78 12.30 -1.74
N SER A 86 2.16 12.72 -0.64
CA SER A 86 0.80 12.35 -0.28
C SER A 86 0.07 13.49 0.40
N VAL A 87 -1.27 13.49 0.30
CA VAL A 87 -2.15 14.38 1.05
C VAL A 87 -3.07 13.51 1.90
N PRO A 88 -3.02 13.60 3.24
CA PRO A 88 -3.98 12.91 4.11
C PRO A 88 -5.41 13.33 3.77
N VAL A 89 -6.33 12.37 3.78
CA VAL A 89 -7.75 12.65 3.58
C VAL A 89 -8.59 12.02 4.67
N ASP A 90 -9.65 12.73 5.05
CA ASP A 90 -10.69 12.19 5.91
C ASP A 90 -11.80 11.61 5.04
N ARG A 91 -11.67 10.32 4.72
CA ARG A 91 -12.68 9.55 3.98
C ARG A 91 -13.20 8.43 4.86
N PRO A 92 -14.49 8.10 4.80
CA PRO A 92 -15.03 6.99 5.58
C PRO A 92 -14.43 5.66 5.11
N LEU A 93 -14.32 4.71 6.04
CA LEU A 93 -14.24 3.30 5.69
C LEU A 93 -15.54 2.89 5.01
N VAL A 94 -15.44 2.37 3.79
CA VAL A 94 -16.59 1.87 3.01
C VAL A 94 -16.48 0.37 2.79
N GLY A 95 -17.57 -0.29 2.44
CA GLY A 95 -17.52 -1.67 1.96
C GLY A 95 -16.65 -1.79 0.70
N PHE A 96 -16.05 -2.96 0.50
CA PHE A 96 -15.20 -3.21 -0.67
C PHE A 96 -15.97 -3.04 -1.98
N THR A 97 -15.45 -2.17 -2.85
CA THR A 97 -16.10 -1.83 -4.12
C THR A 97 -15.54 -2.59 -5.32
N GLY A 98 -14.39 -3.25 -5.18
CA GLY A 98 -13.66 -3.84 -6.31
C GLY A 98 -12.96 -2.83 -7.22
N HIS A 99 -13.15 -1.53 -6.99
CA HIS A 99 -12.54 -0.46 -7.78
C HIS A 99 -11.43 0.22 -6.98
N LEU A 100 -10.32 0.48 -7.65
CA LEU A 100 -9.28 1.34 -7.10
C LEU A 100 -9.74 2.80 -7.17
N ASP A 101 -9.60 3.52 -6.07
CA ASP A 101 -9.76 4.97 -6.04
C ASP A 101 -8.51 5.61 -6.65
N ASP A 102 -8.62 6.05 -7.90
CA ASP A 102 -7.57 6.67 -8.70
C ASP A 102 -7.43 8.18 -8.49
N THR A 103 -8.20 8.75 -7.54
CA THR A 103 -8.08 10.17 -7.18
C THR A 103 -6.64 10.47 -6.74
N ALA A 104 -6.07 11.54 -7.31
CA ALA A 104 -4.73 12.03 -7.03
C ALA A 104 -4.68 13.56 -7.08
N VAL A 105 -3.74 14.14 -6.33
CA VAL A 105 -3.40 15.56 -6.45
C VAL A 105 -2.32 15.69 -7.51
N ARG A 106 -2.52 16.53 -8.53
CA ARG A 106 -1.53 16.76 -9.58
C ARG A 106 -0.81 18.07 -9.32
N VAL A 107 0.51 18.06 -9.44
CA VAL A 107 1.38 19.23 -9.24
C VAL A 107 2.34 19.37 -10.40
N GLU A 108 2.78 20.60 -10.64
CA GLU A 108 3.82 20.93 -11.59
C GLU A 108 5.21 20.56 -11.03
N LEU A 109 6.18 20.36 -11.93
CA LEU A 109 7.54 19.97 -11.54
C LEU A 109 8.20 20.99 -10.59
N GLY A 110 7.91 22.28 -10.79
CA GLY A 110 8.41 23.36 -9.94
C GLY A 110 7.79 23.40 -8.53
N GLU A 111 6.65 22.74 -8.31
CA GLU A 111 5.94 22.73 -7.03
C GLU A 111 6.40 21.61 -6.11
N ILE A 112 7.16 20.63 -6.62
CA ILE A 112 7.70 19.53 -5.84
C ILE A 112 8.56 20.08 -4.68
N GLY A 113 8.25 19.67 -3.45
CA GLY A 113 8.96 20.12 -2.25
C GLY A 113 8.61 21.55 -1.78
N SER A 114 7.64 22.21 -2.43
CA SER A 114 7.19 23.54 -1.99
C SER A 114 6.27 23.48 -0.77
N ALA A 115 5.95 24.64 -0.18
CA ALA A 115 5.08 24.75 0.99
C ALA A 115 3.58 24.59 0.69
N LEU A 116 3.21 23.63 -0.17
CA LEU A 116 1.79 23.34 -0.46
C LEU A 116 1.07 22.85 0.80
N PRO A 117 -0.05 23.47 1.20
CA PRO A 117 -0.78 23.09 2.40
C PRO A 117 -1.22 21.62 2.39
N GLY A 118 -0.95 20.91 3.49
CA GLY A 118 -1.40 19.53 3.69
C GLY A 118 -0.65 18.47 2.87
N VAL A 119 0.34 18.86 2.05
CA VAL A 119 1.19 17.92 1.33
C VAL A 119 2.32 17.43 2.23
N ILE A 120 2.45 16.11 2.31
CA ILE A 120 3.58 15.41 2.89
C ILE A 120 4.45 14.93 1.73
N TRP A 121 5.58 15.62 1.53
CA TRP A 121 6.55 15.26 0.50
C TRP A 121 7.37 14.04 0.90
N PHE A 122 7.83 13.27 -0.09
CA PHE A 122 8.87 12.28 0.15
C PHE A 122 10.17 12.98 0.60
N GLN A 123 10.98 12.27 1.38
CA GLN A 123 12.22 12.80 1.93
C GLN A 123 13.20 13.31 0.85
N ASN A 124 13.11 12.76 -0.37
CA ASN A 124 13.94 13.12 -1.51
C ASN A 124 13.28 14.10 -2.50
N ALA A 125 12.24 14.84 -2.10
CA ALA A 125 11.48 15.71 -3.01
C ALA A 125 12.34 16.74 -3.76
N ASP A 126 13.36 17.34 -3.13
CA ASP A 126 14.26 18.28 -3.80
C ASP A 126 15.14 17.62 -4.88
N GLU A 127 15.49 16.35 -4.68
CA GLU A 127 16.20 15.57 -5.70
C GLU A 127 15.28 15.26 -6.87
N LEU A 128 14.05 14.81 -6.58
CA LEU A 128 13.03 14.53 -7.59
C LEU A 128 12.73 15.78 -8.43
N ARG A 129 12.60 16.95 -7.79
CA ARG A 129 12.43 18.23 -8.47
C ARG A 129 13.59 18.54 -9.42
N ARG A 130 14.84 18.47 -8.94
CA ARG A 130 16.03 18.75 -9.76
C ARG A 130 16.18 17.76 -10.90
N HIS A 131 15.86 16.49 -10.67
CA HIS A 131 15.88 15.48 -11.71
C HIS A 131 14.82 15.76 -12.79
N ALA A 132 13.60 16.09 -12.37
CA ALA A 132 12.49 16.36 -13.28
C ALA A 132 12.74 17.60 -14.15
N LEU A 133 13.22 18.70 -13.57
CA LEU A 133 13.56 19.92 -14.31
C LEU A 133 14.66 19.65 -15.35
N ARG A 134 15.69 18.85 -15.01
CA ARG A 134 16.73 18.46 -15.98
C ARG A 134 16.18 17.65 -17.16
N ILE A 135 15.22 16.77 -16.94
CA ILE A 135 14.59 15.98 -18.02
C ILE A 135 13.72 16.88 -18.92
N GLN A 136 12.99 17.81 -18.30
CA GLN A 136 12.16 18.78 -19.03
C GLN A 136 13.02 19.66 -19.95
N ASP A 137 14.14 20.17 -19.44
CA ASP A 137 15.08 21.01 -20.21
C ASP A 137 15.81 20.24 -21.32
N ALA A 138 15.95 18.91 -21.18
CA ALA A 138 16.61 18.03 -22.14
C ALA A 138 15.69 17.47 -23.23
N SER A 139 14.37 17.69 -23.14
CA SER A 139 13.40 17.21 -24.13
C SER A 139 13.21 18.28 -25.23
N PRO A 140 13.65 18.05 -26.48
CA PRO A 140 13.46 19.01 -27.56
C PRO A 140 11.98 19.10 -27.93
N HIS A 141 11.48 20.34 -28.06
CA HIS A 141 10.15 20.67 -28.59
C HIS A 141 9.93 20.13 -30.01
#